data_AF-A0A8S2RI71-F1
#
_entry.id   AF-A0A8S2RI71-F1
#
_cell.length_a   1.000
_cell.length_b   1.000
_cell.length_c   1.000
_cell.angle_alpha   90.00
_cell.angle_beta   90.00
_cell.angle_gamma   90.00
#
_symmetry.space_group_name_H-M   'P 1'
#
loop_
_entity.id
_entity.type
_entity.pdbx_description
1 polymer ?
#
loop_
_entity_poly.entity_id
_entity_poly.type
_entity_poly.pdbx_seq_one_letter_code
_entity_poly.pdbx_strand_id
1 'polypeptide(L)'
;MSNKTLTDLHVWHCQITNFETICNLIKSNSRLVQLDLEGNQITDEHANALLMATKNNTTLEKLNLSHNKISDKLKTTLQQLSTPHLSVILG
;
A
#
# COMPACT_ATOMS: atom_id res chain seq x y z
N MET A 1 -17.64 -8.35 -0.90
CA MET A 1 -18.48 -7.17 -0.61
C MET A 1 -17.62 -5.95 -0.87
N SER A 2 -17.87 -5.22 -1.97
CA SER A 2 -17.17 -3.97 -2.28
C SER A 2 -17.66 -2.89 -1.32
N ASN A 3 -16.76 -2.33 -0.51
CA ASN A 3 -17.12 -1.27 0.42
C ASN A 3 -17.41 -0.01 -0.40
N LYS A 4 -18.66 0.45 -0.38
CA LYS A 4 -19.12 1.53 -1.26
C LYS A 4 -18.73 2.91 -0.74
N THR A 5 -18.11 3.07 0.43
CA THR A 5 -17.86 4.40 1.02
C THR A 5 -16.43 4.62 1.52
N LEU A 6 -15.61 3.58 1.61
CA LEU A 6 -14.26 3.73 2.17
C LEU A 6 -13.32 4.42 1.17
N THR A 7 -12.95 5.65 1.49
CA THR A 7 -11.97 6.47 0.74
C THR A 7 -10.59 6.46 1.40
N ASP A 8 -10.55 6.25 2.72
CA ASP A 8 -9.34 6.32 3.52
C ASP A 8 -9.34 5.12 4.48
N LEU A 9 -8.25 4.34 4.48
CA LEU A 9 -8.06 3.22 5.39
C LEU A 9 -6.76 3.40 6.16
N HIS A 10 -6.89 3.48 7.48
CA HIS A 10 -5.76 3.55 8.41
C HIS A 10 -5.69 2.26 9.22
N VAL A 11 -4.62 1.51 9.03
CA VAL A 11 -4.36 0.23 9.72
C VAL A 11 -2.92 0.19 10.22
N TRP A 12 -2.38 1.34 10.63
CA TRP A 12 -1.03 1.45 11.17
C TRP A 12 -0.87 0.65 12.47
N HIS A 13 0.31 0.08 12.69
CA HIS A 13 0.67 -0.71 13.88
C HIS A 13 -0.29 -1.87 14.24
N CYS A 14 -1.02 -2.41 13.26
CA CYS A 14 -1.98 -3.50 13.45
C CYS A 14 -1.37 -4.91 13.31
N GLN A 15 -0.05 -5.02 13.13
CA GLN A 15 0.66 -6.29 12.92
C GLN A 15 0.02 -7.13 11.80
N ILE A 16 -0.25 -6.51 10.65
CA ILE A 16 -0.88 -7.19 9.53
C ILE A 16 0.02 -8.35 9.07
N THR A 17 -0.46 -9.58 9.23
CA THR A 17 0.23 -10.80 8.78
C THR A 17 -0.27 -11.28 7.43
N ASN A 18 -1.49 -10.90 7.02
CA ASN A 18 -2.11 -11.33 5.78
C ASN A 18 -2.15 -10.20 4.73
N PHE A 19 -1.07 -10.07 3.97
CA PHE A 19 -0.94 -9.07 2.90
C PHE A 19 -1.79 -9.39 1.66
N GLU A 20 -2.16 -10.65 1.46
CA GLU A 20 -3.05 -11.04 0.36
C GLU A 20 -4.41 -10.35 0.48
N THR A 21 -4.92 -10.23 1.70
CA THR A 21 -6.18 -9.51 1.98
C THR A 21 -6.08 -8.03 1.62
N ILE A 22 -4.96 -7.37 1.95
CA ILE A 22 -4.72 -5.97 1.60
C ILE A 22 -4.56 -5.80 0.09
N CYS A 23 -3.82 -6.69 -0.58
CA CYS A 23 -3.68 -6.70 -2.03
C CYS A 23 -5.05 -6.86 -2.72
N ASN A 24 -5.89 -7.77 -2.23
CA ASN A 24 -7.24 -7.97 -2.75
C ASN A 24 -8.13 -6.76 -2.46
N LEU A 25 -7.97 -6.11 -1.31
CA LEU A 25 -8.66 -4.85 -1.00
C LEU A 25 -8.27 -3.77 -2.02
N ILE A 26 -6.98 -3.56 -2.27
CA ILE A 26 -6.52 -2.57 -3.26
C ILE A 26 -7.06 -2.91 -4.66
N LYS A 27 -6.99 -4.17 -5.09
CA LYS A 27 -7.47 -4.56 -6.44
C LYS A 27 -8.99 -4.43 -6.61
N SER A 28 -9.76 -4.71 -5.56
CA SER A 28 -11.23 -4.74 -5.63
C SER A 28 -11.90 -3.41 -5.27
N ASN A 29 -11.19 -2.49 -4.61
CA ASN A 29 -11.73 -1.17 -4.25
C ASN A 29 -11.34 -0.12 -5.28
N SER A 30 -12.33 0.33 -6.04
CA SER A 30 -12.22 1.43 -7.01
C SER A 30 -12.56 2.80 -6.40
N ARG A 31 -12.42 2.95 -5.09
CA ARG A 31 -12.74 4.21 -4.37
C ARG A 31 -11.74 4.57 -3.27
N LEU A 32 -10.85 3.65 -2.92
CA LEU A 32 -9.84 3.92 -1.90
C LEU A 32 -8.81 4.88 -2.49
N VAL A 33 -8.64 6.03 -1.83
CA VAL A 33 -7.73 7.13 -2.20
C VAL A 33 -6.48 7.09 -1.33
N GLN A 34 -6.63 6.77 -0.04
CA GLN A 34 -5.51 6.72 0.90
C GLN A 34 -5.47 5.40 1.66
N LEU A 35 -4.28 4.80 1.74
CA LEU A 35 -4.03 3.58 2.52
C LEU A 35 -2.79 3.79 3.38
N ASP A 36 -2.98 3.67 4.69
CA ASP A 36 -1.93 3.84 5.68
C ASP A 36 -1.62 2.54 6.40
N LEU A 37 -0.42 2.03 6.12
CA LEU A 37 0.13 0.76 6.61
C LEU A 37 1.40 0.98 7.44
N GLU A 38 1.60 2.17 8.00
CA GLU A 38 2.75 2.48 8.83
C GLU A 38 2.95 1.45 9.96
N GLY A 39 4.20 1.04 10.23
CA GLY A 39 4.51 0.24 11.42
C GLY A 39 3.95 -1.20 11.43
N ASN A 40 3.62 -1.78 10.27
CA ASN A 40 3.06 -3.13 10.14
C ASN A 40 4.08 -4.26 9.88
N GLN A 41 5.37 -3.99 10.08
CA GLN A 41 6.44 -4.96 9.80
C GLN A 41 6.45 -5.47 8.34
N ILE A 42 6.02 -4.64 7.39
CA ILE A 42 6.04 -4.95 5.95
C ILE A 42 7.47 -5.22 5.52
N THR A 43 7.71 -6.36 4.89
CA THR A 43 9.00 -6.76 4.34
C THR A 43 9.07 -6.41 2.86
N ASP A 44 10.25 -6.58 2.26
CA ASP A 44 10.43 -6.35 0.82
C ASP A 44 9.48 -7.18 -0.07
N GLU A 45 9.18 -8.41 0.34
CA GLU A 45 8.26 -9.30 -0.38
C GLU A 45 6.83 -8.76 -0.33
N HIS A 46 6.37 -8.37 0.87
CA HIS A 46 5.05 -7.79 1.07
C HIS A 46 4.88 -6.46 0.32
N ALA A 47 5.89 -5.59 0.34
CA ALA A 47 5.87 -4.31 -0.37
C ALA A 47 5.80 -4.49 -1.89
N ASN A 48 6.51 -5.47 -2.46
CA ASN A 48 6.39 -5.80 -3.88
C ASN A 48 4.99 -6.31 -4.25
N ALA A 49 4.39 -7.16 -3.42
CA ALA A 49 3.03 -7.64 -3.64
C ALA A 49 2.00 -6.50 -3.64
N LEU A 50 2.12 -5.57 -2.69
CA LEU A 50 1.29 -4.36 -2.62
C LEU A 50 1.44 -3.50 -3.87
N LEU A 51 2.67 -3.30 -4.35
CA LEU A 51 2.92 -2.54 -5.59
C LEU A 51 2.29 -3.21 -6.82
N MET A 52 2.36 -4.53 -6.92
CA MET A 52 1.69 -5.25 -8.01
C MET A 52 0.16 -5.14 -7.92
N ALA A 53 -0.39 -5.01 -6.71
CA ALA A 53 -1.81 -4.75 -6.52
C ALA A 53 -2.21 -3.33 -6.91
N THR A 54 -1.36 -2.33 -6.64
CA THR A 54 -1.64 -0.92 -6.98
C THR A 54 -1.50 -0.62 -8.47
N LYS A 55 -0.73 -1.40 -9.24
CA LYS A 55 -0.58 -1.20 -10.70
C LYS A 55 -1.91 -1.14 -11.47
N ASN A 56 -2.91 -1.89 -11.03
CA ASN A 56 -4.22 -1.93 -11.66
C ASN A 56 -5.25 -1.04 -10.96
N ASN A 57 -4.87 -0.40 -9.85
CA ASN A 57 -5.73 0.51 -9.11
C ASN A 57 -5.46 1.95 -9.56
N THR A 58 -6.51 2.61 -10.07
CA THR A 58 -6.45 3.99 -10.58
C THR A 58 -7.16 4.98 -9.67
N THR A 59 -7.41 4.63 -8.41
CA THR A 59 -8.07 5.52 -7.44
C THR A 59 -7.20 5.79 -6.23
N LEU A 60 -6.28 4.89 -5.91
CA LEU A 60 -5.34 5.04 -4.81
C LEU A 60 -4.31 6.08 -5.19
N GLU A 61 -4.31 7.18 -4.44
CA GLU A 61 -3.41 8.30 -4.63
C GLU A 61 -2.28 8.30 -3.61
N LYS A 62 -2.50 7.73 -2.42
CA LYS A 62 -1.50 7.71 -1.34
C LYS A 62 -1.41 6.34 -0.68
N LEU A 63 -0.17 5.86 -0.56
CA LEU A 63 0.18 4.64 0.14
C LEU A 63 1.30 4.94 1.15
N ASN A 64 0.98 4.88 2.44
CA ASN A 64 1.99 5.04 3.51
C ASN A 64 2.54 3.68 3.94
N LEU A 65 3.84 3.49 3.76
CA LEU A 65 4.62 2.32 4.17
C LEU A 65 5.75 2.71 5.13
N SER A 66 5.69 3.89 5.74
CA SER A 66 6.63 4.36 6.74
C SER A 66 6.80 3.40 7.92
N HIS A 67 7.94 3.47 8.60
CA HIS A 67 8.25 2.66 9.78
C HIS A 67 8.06 1.13 9.59
N ASN A 68 8.29 0.62 8.37
CA ASN A 68 8.24 -0.81 8.04
C ASN A 68 9.64 -1.42 7.81
N LYS A 69 9.71 -2.75 7.70
CA LYS A 69 10.94 -3.53 7.48
C LYS A 69 11.29 -3.64 5.99
N ILE A 70 11.21 -2.52 5.28
CA ILE A 70 11.54 -2.41 3.85
C ILE A 70 12.99 -1.95 3.71
N SER A 71 13.79 -2.69 2.95
CA SER A 71 15.20 -2.37 2.69
C SER A 71 15.33 -1.09 1.86
N ASP A 72 16.38 -0.30 2.10
CA ASP A 72 16.62 0.95 1.36
C ASP A 72 16.75 0.75 -0.16
N LYS A 73 17.27 -0.42 -0.57
CA LYS A 73 17.31 -0.83 -1.97
C LYS A 73 15.92 -0.87 -2.57
N LEU A 74 14.96 -1.52 -1.88
CA LEU A 74 13.59 -1.57 -2.36
C LEU A 74 12.91 -0.22 -2.22
N LYS A 75 13.19 0.57 -1.18
CA LYS A 75 12.66 1.93 -1.06
C LYS A 75 12.97 2.79 -2.29
N THR A 76 14.20 2.71 -2.77
CA THR A 76 14.64 3.42 -3.99
C THR A 76 13.85 2.96 -5.21
N THR A 77 13.66 1.65 -5.35
CA THR A 77 12.85 1.08 -6.44
C THR A 77 11.38 1.50 -6.35
N LEU A 78 10.77 1.48 -5.16
CA LEU A 78 9.38 1.92 -4.93
C LEU A 78 9.19 3.41 -5.22
N GLN A 79 10.18 4.26 -4.88
CA GLN A 79 10.16 5.68 -5.25
C GLN A 79 10.22 5.87 -6.77
N GLN A 80 11.03 5.09 -7.48
CA GLN A 80 11.10 5.15 -8.96
C GLN A 80 9.83 4.62 -9.64
N LEU A 81 9.15 3.67 -9.01
CA LEU A 81 7.87 3.10 -9.47
C LEU A 81 6.65 3.94 -9.08
N SER A 82 6.83 4.96 -8.23
CA SER A 82 5.75 5.90 -7.92
C SER A 82 5.34 6.62 -9.20
N THR A 83 4.05 6.51 -9.53
CA THR A 83 3.49 7.16 -10.71
C THR A 83 2.98 8.54 -10.33
N PRO A 84 2.71 9.45 -11.29
CA PRO A 84 2.12 10.75 -11.01
C PRO A 84 0.79 10.66 -10.24
N HIS A 85 0.10 9.53 -10.37
CA HIS A 85 -1.16 9.26 -9.71
C HIS A 85 -0.98 8.72 -8.28
N LEU A 86 0.07 7.94 -7.99
CA LEU A 86 0.25 7.25 -6.70
C LEU A 86 1.54 7.71 -6.01
N SER A 87 1.38 8.35 -4.87
CA SER A 87 2.46 8.72 -3.95
C SER A 87 2.71 7.62 -2.94
N VAL A 88 3.91 7.04 -2.92
CA VAL A 88 4.34 6.06 -1.92
C VAL A 88 5.25 6.73 -0.89
N ILE A 89 4.84 6.70 0.39
CA ILE A 89 5.58 7.26 1.52
C ILE A 89 6.35 6.12 2.21
N LEU A 90 7.65 6.30 2.43
CA LEU A 90 8.58 5.27 2.94
C LEU A 90 9.44 5.74 4.13
N GLY A 91 9.20 6.99 4.58
CA GLY A 91 10.01 7.73 5.55
C GLY A 91 9.67 7.38 6.97
#